data_AF-A0A376U9R7-F1
#
_entry.id   AF-A0A376U9R7-F1
#
_cell.length_a   1.000
_cell.length_b   1.000
_cell.length_c   1.000
_cell.angle_alpha   90.00
_cell.angle_beta   90.00
_cell.angle_gamma   90.00
#
_symmetry.space_group_name_H-M   'P 1'
#
loop_
_entity.id
_entity.type
_entity.pdbx_description
1 polymer ?
#
loop_
_entity_poly.entity_id
_entity_poly.type
_entity_poly.pdbx_seq_one_letter_code
_entity_poly.pdbx_strand_id
1 'polypeptide(L)'
;MRCHRAGPAPSRPIERGIAGPGLLARVLISKYAEHTPLYRQSEMYGRQGVELSRSLLSGWVDACCRLLSPLEEALQDYVLTDGKLHADDTPVPVLLPGIRNEDRAVMDLRS
;
A
#
# COMPACT_ATOMS: atom_id res chain seq x y z
N MET A 1 -18.51 15.59 -38.14
CA MET A 1 -17.77 15.90 -36.90
C MET A 1 -18.76 15.83 -35.74
N ARG A 2 -18.81 14.72 -34.99
CA ARG A 2 -19.71 14.57 -33.82
C ARG A 2 -18.84 14.62 -32.57
N CYS A 3 -19.15 15.51 -31.63
CA CYS A 3 -18.51 15.45 -30.32
C CYS A 3 -19.10 14.25 -29.57
N HIS A 4 -18.25 13.27 -29.28
CA HIS A 4 -18.59 12.21 -28.35
C HIS A 4 -18.62 12.87 -26.97
N ARG A 5 -19.79 12.90 -26.33
CA ARG A 5 -19.92 13.43 -24.97
C ARG A 5 -19.08 12.52 -24.06
N ALA A 6 -17.90 12.98 -23.66
CA ALA A 6 -17.10 12.29 -22.66
C ALA A 6 -17.92 12.25 -21.36
N GLY A 7 -18.13 11.05 -20.82
CA GLY A 7 -18.76 10.87 -19.51
C GLY A 7 -17.93 11.54 -18.40
N PRO A 8 -18.50 11.77 -17.22
CA PRO A 8 -17.77 12.38 -16.11
C PRO A 8 -16.49 11.58 -15.84
N ALA A 9 -15.38 12.29 -15.62
CA ALA A 9 -14.09 11.65 -15.34
C ALA A 9 -14.24 10.68 -14.17
N PRO A 10 -13.69 9.46 -14.25
CA PRO A 10 -13.78 8.49 -13.16
C PRO A 10 -13.31 9.15 -11.87
N SER A 11 -14.08 8.99 -10.79
CA SER A 11 -13.77 9.65 -9.53
C SER A 11 -12.36 9.27 -9.10
N ARG A 12 -11.56 10.27 -8.74
CA ARG A 12 -10.22 10.01 -8.24
C ARG A 12 -10.35 9.18 -6.96
N PRO A 13 -9.58 8.10 -6.78
CA PRO A 13 -9.65 7.29 -5.56
C PRO A 13 -9.40 8.12 -4.30
N ILE A 14 -8.53 9.13 -4.41
CA ILE A 14 -8.30 10.12 -3.37
C ILE A 14 -8.91 11.45 -3.81
N GLU A 15 -9.89 11.93 -3.06
CA GLU A 15 -10.56 13.20 -3.33
C GLU A 15 -9.54 14.35 -3.29
N ARG A 16 -9.48 15.16 -4.36
CA ARG A 16 -8.51 16.26 -4.55
C ARG A 16 -7.02 15.82 -4.58
N GLY A 17 -6.75 14.51 -4.65
CA GLY A 17 -5.39 13.98 -4.81
C GLY A 17 -4.78 14.35 -6.17
N ILE A 18 -3.47 14.65 -6.17
CA ILE A 18 -2.69 14.92 -7.39
C ILE A 18 -2.48 13.61 -8.19
N ALA A 19 -2.39 12.47 -7.51
CA ALA A 19 -2.20 11.17 -8.14
C ALA A 19 -3.50 10.63 -8.78
N GLY A 20 -3.39 10.24 -10.05
CA GLY A 20 -4.41 9.43 -10.70
C GLY A 20 -4.40 7.97 -10.22
N PRO A 21 -5.48 7.21 -10.47
CA PRO A 21 -5.60 5.81 -10.04
C PRO A 21 -4.45 4.92 -10.54
N GLY A 22 -3.96 5.14 -11.77
CA GLY A 22 -2.84 4.36 -12.31
C GLY A 22 -1.52 4.56 -11.57
N LEU A 23 -1.25 5.79 -11.09
CA LEU A 23 -0.06 6.07 -10.31
C LEU A 23 -0.15 5.41 -8.93
N LEU A 24 -1.31 5.50 -8.27
CA LEU A 24 -1.56 4.86 -6.98
C LEU A 24 -1.40 3.33 -7.09
N ALA A 25 -1.99 2.73 -8.13
CA ALA A 25 -1.84 1.30 -8.41
C ALA A 25 -0.37 0.91 -8.60
N ARG A 26 0.40 1.69 -9.39
CA ARG A 26 1.82 1.43 -9.59
C ARG A 26 2.62 1.49 -8.29
N VAL A 27 2.40 2.51 -7.46
CA VAL A 27 3.09 2.66 -6.16
C VAL A 27 2.81 1.46 -5.25
N LEU A 28 1.56 1.01 -5.17
CA LEU A 28 1.15 -0.16 -4.37
C LEU A 28 1.74 -1.47 -4.89
N ILE A 29 1.60 -1.74 -6.19
CA ILE A 29 2.16 -2.94 -6.83
C ILE A 29 3.67 -2.98 -6.63
N SER A 30 4.36 -1.87 -6.91
CA SER A 30 5.80 -1.82 -6.74
C SER A 30 6.22 -2.02 -5.28
N LYS A 31 5.44 -1.53 -4.30
CA LYS A 31 5.76 -1.70 -2.87
C LYS A 31 5.54 -3.15 -2.41
N TYR A 32 4.38 -3.71 -2.71
CA TYR A 32 3.91 -4.96 -2.10
C TYR A 32 4.19 -6.19 -2.96
N ALA A 33 4.07 -6.09 -4.28
CA ALA A 33 4.30 -7.22 -5.19
C ALA A 33 5.73 -7.26 -5.75
N GLU A 34 6.33 -6.10 -6.04
CA GLU A 34 7.71 -6.02 -6.59
C GLU A 34 8.76 -5.71 -5.51
N HIS A 35 8.37 -5.65 -4.23
CA HIS A 35 9.27 -5.39 -3.09
C HIS A 35 10.18 -4.16 -3.24
N THR A 36 9.70 -3.11 -3.91
CA THR A 36 10.41 -1.85 -4.09
C THR A 36 9.99 -0.86 -2.99
N PRO A 37 10.83 -0.61 -1.96
CA PRO A 37 10.48 0.26 -0.85
C PRO A 37 10.31 1.72 -1.31
N LEU A 38 9.51 2.50 -0.56
CA LEU A 38 9.10 3.86 -0.96
C LEU A 38 10.28 4.82 -1.17
N TYR A 39 11.39 4.67 -0.44
CA TYR A 39 12.58 5.50 -0.69
C TYR A 39 13.19 5.22 -2.06
N ARG A 40 13.22 3.95 -2.48
CA ARG A 40 13.75 3.55 -3.79
C ARG A 40 12.81 4.01 -4.90
N GLN A 41 11.50 3.92 -4.69
CA GLN A 41 10.52 4.47 -5.65
C GLN A 41 10.69 5.98 -5.81
N SER A 42 10.84 6.72 -4.70
CA SER A 42 11.11 8.16 -4.69
C SER A 42 12.33 8.53 -5.55
N GLU A 43 13.45 7.81 -5.37
CA GLU A 43 14.66 8.01 -6.19
C GLU A 43 14.43 7.67 -7.68
N MET A 44 13.67 6.61 -7.98
CA MET A 44 13.36 6.21 -9.35
C MET A 44 12.55 7.28 -10.08
N TYR A 45 11.56 7.88 -9.42
CA TYR A 45 10.79 8.98 -9.99
C TYR A 45 11.63 10.26 -10.12
N GLY A 46 12.51 10.55 -9.16
CA GLY A 46 13.45 11.67 -9.26
C GLY A 46 14.35 11.58 -10.49
N ARG A 47 14.84 10.37 -10.83
CA ARG A 47 15.60 10.13 -12.09
C ARG A 47 14.80 10.38 -13.37
N GLN A 48 13.47 10.33 -13.29
CA GLN A 48 12.55 10.63 -14.39
C GLN A 48 12.10 12.11 -14.38
N GLY A 49 12.67 12.93 -13.50
CA GLY A 49 12.31 14.34 -13.34
C GLY A 49 11.05 14.59 -12.51
N VAL A 50 10.56 13.57 -11.79
CA VAL A 50 9.35 13.65 -10.99
C VAL A 50 9.70 13.53 -9.50
N GLU A 51 9.71 14.67 -8.82
CA GLU A 51 10.01 14.72 -7.39
C GLU A 51 8.81 14.29 -6.53
N LEU A 52 8.91 13.09 -5.96
CA LEU A 52 7.93 12.55 -5.01
C LEU A 52 8.62 12.26 -3.69
N SER A 53 8.25 12.98 -2.64
CA SER A 53 8.80 12.73 -1.30
C SER A 53 8.30 11.40 -0.73
N ARG A 54 9.10 10.80 0.16
CA ARG A 54 8.70 9.57 0.88
C ARG A 54 7.42 9.75 1.70
N SER A 55 7.22 10.94 2.28
CA SER A 55 6.03 11.26 3.07
C SER A 55 4.77 11.39 2.21
N LEU A 56 4.91 11.92 0.98
CA LEU A 56 3.80 11.96 0.02
C LEU A 56 3.39 10.55 -0.40
N LEU A 57 4.38 9.72 -0.76
CA LEU A 57 4.15 8.32 -1.13
C LEU A 57 3.53 7.53 0.03
N SER A 58 4.00 7.72 1.27
CA SER A 58 3.41 7.03 2.43
C SER A 58 1.97 7.48 2.67
N GLY A 59 1.68 8.79 2.56
CA GLY A 59 0.32 9.31 2.68
C GLY A 59 -0.63 8.75 1.61
N TRP A 60 -0.16 8.52 0.39
CA TRP A 60 -0.94 7.84 -0.65
C TRP A 60 -1.18 6.36 -0.35
N VAL A 61 -0.18 5.65 0.18
CA VAL A 61 -0.37 4.27 0.62
C VAL A 61 -1.41 4.20 1.73
N ASP A 62 -1.32 5.05 2.75
CA ASP A 62 -2.26 5.07 3.87
C ASP A 62 -3.69 5.35 3.40
N ALA A 63 -3.87 6.30 2.47
CA ALA A 63 -5.17 6.59 1.88
C ALA A 63 -5.73 5.38 1.12
N CYS A 64 -4.89 4.67 0.35
CA CYS A 64 -5.32 3.47 -0.35
C CYS A 64 -5.68 2.32 0.60
N CYS A 65 -4.91 2.13 1.68
CA CYS A 65 -5.22 1.14 2.71
C CYS A 65 -6.60 1.40 3.33
N ARG A 66 -6.93 2.65 3.65
CA ARG A 66 -8.27 3.02 4.16
C ARG A 66 -9.39 2.70 3.16
N LEU A 67 -9.15 2.90 1.86
CA LEU A 67 -10.12 2.56 0.82
C LEU A 67 -10.31 1.04 0.67
N LEU A 68 -9.30 0.25 1.00
CA LEU A 68 -9.31 -1.20 0.90
C LEU A 68 -9.80 -1.91 2.18
N SER A 69 -9.99 -1.19 3.30
CA SER A 69 -10.47 -1.75 4.58
C SER A 69 -11.70 -2.66 4.44
N PRO A 70 -12.75 -2.31 3.68
CA PRO A 70 -13.92 -3.21 3.56
C PRO A 70 -13.61 -4.53 2.87
N LEU A 71 -12.62 -4.56 1.97
CA LEU A 71 -12.18 -5.78 1.30
C LEU A 71 -11.33 -6.65 2.24
N GLU A 72 -10.48 -6.03 3.06
CA GLU A 72 -9.71 -6.70 4.10
C GLU A 72 -10.65 -7.39 5.10
N GLU A 73 -11.67 -6.67 5.59
CA GLU A 73 -12.68 -7.20 6.50
C GLU A 73 -13.42 -8.40 5.90
N ALA A 74 -13.91 -8.28 4.66
CA ALA A 74 -14.58 -9.38 3.97
C ALA A 74 -13.68 -10.60 3.73
N LEU A 75 -12.40 -10.37 3.45
CA LEU A 75 -11.42 -11.45 3.28
C LEU A 75 -11.14 -12.15 4.61
N GLN A 76 -11.03 -11.40 5.70
CA GLN A 76 -10.86 -11.95 7.04
C GLN A 76 -12.04 -12.84 7.43
N ASP A 77 -13.27 -12.36 7.25
CA ASP A 77 -14.48 -13.13 7.51
C ASP A 77 -14.50 -14.43 6.69
N TYR A 78 -14.19 -14.34 5.40
CA TYR A 78 -14.13 -15.50 4.50
C TYR A 78 -13.09 -16.54 4.97
N VAL A 79 -11.87 -16.09 5.27
CA VAL A 79 -10.76 -16.97 5.68
C VAL A 79 -11.04 -17.65 7.02
N LEU A 80 -11.71 -16.96 7.94
CA LEU A 80 -12.05 -17.49 9.27
C LEU A 80 -13.33 -18.35 9.29
N THR A 81 -14.15 -18.31 8.24
CA THR A 81 -15.36 -19.14 8.12
C THR A 81 -15.03 -20.60 7.80
N ASP A 82 -13.94 -20.86 7.08
CA ASP A 82 -13.55 -22.23 6.75
C ASP A 82 -12.90 -22.91 7.98
N GLY A 83 -13.43 -24.07 8.38
CA GLY A 83 -13.09 -24.73 9.65
C GLY A 83 -11.65 -25.25 9.75
N LYS A 84 -10.80 -24.99 8.75
CA LYS A 84 -9.39 -25.39 8.72
C LYS A 84 -8.52 -24.37 7.97
N LEU A 85 -7.92 -23.44 8.72
CA LEU A 85 -6.91 -22.52 8.21
C LEU A 85 -5.50 -23.11 8.37
N HIS A 86 -4.73 -23.16 7.29
CA HIS A 86 -3.30 -23.46 7.35
C HIS A 86 -2.53 -22.14 7.26
N ALA A 87 -1.76 -21.81 8.29
CA ALA A 87 -0.88 -20.65 8.32
C ALA A 87 0.56 -21.14 8.54
N ASP A 88 1.52 -20.54 7.82
CA ASP A 88 2.95 -20.76 8.02
C ASP A 88 3.55 -19.49 8.63
N ASP A 89 4.02 -19.57 9.87
CA ASP A 89 4.62 -18.44 10.57
C ASP A 89 6.08 -18.26 10.11
N THR A 90 6.32 -17.25 9.27
CA THR A 90 7.67 -16.79 8.93
C THR A 90 8.00 -15.52 9.75
N PRO A 91 8.92 -15.57 10.74
CA PRO A 91 9.20 -14.44 11.59
C PRO A 91 9.90 -13.31 10.82
N VAL A 92 9.36 -12.10 10.92
CA VAL A 92 9.97 -10.89 10.34
C VAL A 92 10.52 -10.01 11.47
N PRO A 93 11.80 -9.58 11.40
CA PRO A 93 12.36 -8.68 12.40
C PRO A 93 11.69 -7.31 12.30
N VAL A 94 11.18 -6.81 13.43
CA VAL A 94 10.54 -5.50 13.57
C VAL A 94 11.41 -4.58 14.40
N LEU A 95 11.33 -3.28 14.07
CA LEU A 95 11.90 -2.23 14.90
C LEU A 95 10.86 -1.82 15.94
N LEU A 96 11.12 -2.12 17.21
CA LEU A 96 10.29 -1.65 18.33
C LEU A 96 10.79 -0.28 18.83
N PRO A 97 9.90 0.65 19.19
CA PRO A 97 10.31 1.93 19.79
C PRO A 97 11.06 1.68 21.10
N GLY A 98 12.31 2.13 21.19
CA GLY A 98 13.09 2.11 22.44
C GLY A 98 14.08 0.95 22.62
N ILE A 99 14.19 0.02 21.65
CA ILE A 99 15.16 -1.07 21.71
C ILE A 99 16.32 -0.79 20.73
N ARG A 100 17.57 -0.95 21.19
CA ARG A 100 18.77 -0.73 20.36
C ARG A 100 18.84 -1.82 19.28
N ASN A 101 19.48 -1.52 18.15
CA ASN A 101 19.50 -2.38 16.94
C ASN A 101 20.04 -3.80 17.16
N GLU A 102 20.69 -4.08 18.29
CA GLU A 102 21.16 -5.42 18.68
C GLU A 102 20.05 -6.41 19.09
N ASP A 103 18.86 -5.94 19.48
CA ASP A 103 17.76 -6.79 19.95
C ASP A 103 16.67 -6.90 18.87
N ARG A 104 16.81 -7.88 17.96
CA ARG A 104 15.79 -8.15 16.94
C ARG A 104 14.53 -8.73 17.60
N ALA A 105 13.57 -7.87 17.90
CA ALA A 105 12.22 -8.33 18.21
C ALA A 105 11.58 -8.93 16.96
N VAL A 106 10.94 -10.09 17.12
CA VAL A 106 10.04 -10.67 16.12
C VAL A 106 8.62 -10.28 16.50
N MET A 107 7.80 -9.88 15.52
CA MET A 107 6.38 -9.62 15.79
C MET A 107 5.70 -10.98 15.98
N ASP A 108 5.24 -11.27 17.19
CA ASP A 108 4.36 -12.41 17.44
C ASP A 108 2.93 -11.96 17.12
N LEU A 109 2.30 -12.58 16.11
CA LEU A 109 0.94 -12.27 15.65
C LEU A 109 -0.15 -12.91 16.55
N ARG A 110 0.21 -13.45 17.71
CA ARG A 110 -0.69 -14.21 18.61
C ARG A 110 -1.28 -13.40 19.78
N SER A 111 -1.53 -12.10 19.65
CA SER A 111 -2.13 -11.27 20.73
C SER A 111 -3.33 -10.48 20.28
#